data_AF-A0A8J5RAG3-F1
#
_entry.id   AF-A0A8J5RAG3-F1
#
_cell.length_a   1.000
_cell.length_b   1.000
_cell.length_c   1.000
_cell.angle_alpha   90.00
_cell.angle_beta   90.00
_cell.angle_gamma   90.00
#
_symmetry.space_group_name_H-M   'P 1'
#
loop_
_entity.id
_entity.type
_entity.pdbx_description
1 polymer ?
#
loop_
_entity_poly.entity_id
_entity_poly.type
_entity_poly.pdbx_seq_one_letter_code
_entity_poly.pdbx_strand_id
1 'polypeptide(L)'
;MIEKEREKPCHDPNIPVTEIPYVHYPTPGTYIRKECACTPVRFFAILSMQRSGSGWIETLLNSHENISSHGEIFSIKERRSNITSITKTLDTLYNLDWLSSAAKNECTAAVGLKWMFNQGLMKHHKEIVEYFNRRGVSSIFLLRRNLLQRYVSVLSNAHDRVTKQLNGTHKSHVHSEHEANVLAQYKPTIDTKLLIAELKRSDKLAADALVNFKKTRHIILYYEDVVRNKTRLTDVLDFLKLPKRKLSSRHVKIHTKLLRDHIDNWVDVNNTLIGTQYESFLNG
;
A
#
# COMPACT_ATOMS: atom_id res chain seq x y z
N MET A 1 -15.49 40.66 20.47
CA MET A 1 -15.94 39.73 19.43
C MET A 1 -15.16 40.04 18.18
N ILE A 2 -14.10 39.28 17.90
CA ILE A 2 -13.33 39.43 16.66
C ILE A 2 -14.06 38.58 15.63
N GLU A 3 -14.59 39.22 14.60
CA GLU A 3 -15.19 38.54 13.45
C GLU A 3 -14.18 37.55 12.88
N LYS A 4 -14.55 36.26 12.90
CA LYS A 4 -13.88 35.24 12.09
C LYS A 4 -14.00 35.71 10.65
N GLU A 5 -12.90 36.18 10.06
CA GLU A 5 -12.82 36.42 8.63
C GLU A 5 -13.45 35.23 7.91
N ARG A 6 -14.52 35.48 7.15
CA ARG A 6 -15.14 34.47 6.31
C ARG A 6 -14.05 33.96 5.37
N GLU A 7 -13.62 32.71 5.56
CA GLU A 7 -12.67 32.01 4.70
C GLU A 7 -13.09 32.23 3.25
N LYS A 8 -12.23 32.87 2.44
CA LYS A 8 -12.45 32.93 1.00
C LYS A 8 -12.52 31.49 0.50
N PRO A 9 -13.65 31.03 -0.06
CA PRO A 9 -13.72 29.68 -0.58
C PRO A 9 -12.67 29.55 -1.69
N CYS A 10 -11.78 28.57 -1.53
CA CYS A 10 -10.83 28.20 -2.58
C CYS A 10 -11.63 27.68 -3.77
N HIS A 11 -11.92 28.57 -4.72
CA HIS A 11 -12.63 28.25 -5.95
C HIS A 11 -11.61 28.16 -7.08
N ASP A 12 -11.27 26.94 -7.49
CA ASP A 12 -10.60 26.72 -8.77
C ASP A 12 -11.67 26.38 -9.83
N PRO A 13 -12.02 27.33 -10.72
CA PRO A 13 -13.04 27.11 -11.74
C PRO A 13 -12.64 26.06 -12.78
N ASN A 14 -11.37 25.63 -12.80
CA ASN A 14 -10.87 24.63 -13.75
C ASN A 14 -11.08 23.19 -13.28
N ILE A 15 -11.56 22.96 -12.05
CA ILE A 15 -11.82 21.61 -11.55
C ILE A 15 -13.12 21.09 -12.18
N PRO A 16 -13.08 19.98 -12.95
CA PRO A 16 -14.29 19.39 -13.52
C PRO A 16 -15.27 18.98 -12.43
N VAL A 17 -16.57 19.12 -12.69
CA VAL A 17 -17.64 18.75 -11.74
C VAL A 17 -17.50 17.32 -11.23
N THR A 18 -17.07 16.40 -12.10
CA THR A 18 -16.83 14.99 -11.77
C THR A 18 -15.67 14.75 -10.79
N GLU A 19 -14.77 15.73 -10.63
CA GLU A 19 -13.61 15.65 -9.77
C GLU A 19 -13.82 16.34 -8.40
N ILE A 20 -14.83 17.21 -8.28
CA ILE A 20 -15.16 17.94 -7.04
C ILE A 20 -15.28 17.02 -5.82
N PRO A 21 -15.94 15.85 -5.87
CA PRO A 21 -16.08 14.98 -4.68
C PRO A 21 -14.75 14.45 -4.13
N TYR A 22 -13.68 14.50 -4.92
CA TYR A 22 -12.36 13.94 -4.58
C TYR A 22 -11.33 15.02 -4.25
N VAL A 23 -11.73 16.29 -4.27
CA VAL A 23 -10.89 17.45 -3.95
C VAL A 23 -11.29 18.01 -2.60
N HIS A 24 -10.31 18.15 -1.72
CA HIS A 24 -10.52 18.63 -0.36
C HIS A 24 -9.61 19.81 -0.04
N TYR A 25 -10.06 20.66 0.87
CA TYR A 25 -9.25 21.73 1.46
C TYR A 25 -9.23 21.55 2.97
N PRO A 26 -8.43 20.59 3.50
CA PRO A 26 -8.39 20.31 4.94
C PRO A 26 -7.98 21.53 5.74
N THR A 27 -8.52 21.64 6.97
CA THR A 27 -8.18 22.67 7.96
C THR A 27 -7.63 21.96 9.21
N PRO A 28 -6.31 21.69 9.24
CA PRO A 28 -5.67 20.95 10.32
C PRO A 28 -5.84 21.69 11.65
N GLY A 29 -6.09 20.97 12.74
CA GLY A 29 -6.15 21.56 14.08
C GLY A 29 -4.76 21.84 14.66
N THR A 30 -3.74 21.18 14.14
CA THR A 30 -2.36 21.25 14.66
C THR A 30 -1.51 22.35 14.06
N TYR A 31 -1.87 22.88 12.88
CA TYR A 31 -1.15 23.98 12.21
C TYR A 31 -2.03 24.66 11.15
N ILE A 32 -1.63 25.86 10.73
CA ILE A 32 -2.27 26.60 9.64
C ILE A 32 -1.53 26.31 8.33
N ARG A 33 -2.26 25.96 7.27
CA ARG A 33 -1.68 25.62 5.94
C ARG A 33 -1.09 26.82 5.20
N LYS A 34 -1.34 28.06 5.65
CA LYS A 34 -0.80 29.33 5.12
C LYS A 34 -0.92 29.41 3.59
N GLU A 35 0.18 29.56 2.86
CA GLU A 35 0.22 29.61 1.40
C GLU A 35 -0.38 28.38 0.71
N CYS A 36 -0.41 27.23 1.41
CA CYS A 36 -1.00 25.99 0.92
C CYS A 36 -2.50 25.86 1.19
N ALA A 37 -3.16 26.84 1.81
CA ALA A 37 -4.58 26.74 2.18
C ALA A 37 -5.48 26.40 0.99
N CYS A 38 -5.21 27.01 -0.17
CA CYS A 38 -5.93 26.74 -1.42
C CYS A 38 -5.28 25.71 -2.34
N THR A 39 -4.31 24.93 -1.85
CA THR A 39 -3.84 23.75 -2.57
C THR A 39 -4.85 22.61 -2.35
N PRO A 40 -5.49 22.08 -3.40
CA PRO A 40 -6.41 20.97 -3.28
C PRO A 40 -5.69 19.70 -2.84
N VAL A 41 -6.31 18.92 -1.97
CA VAL A 41 -5.78 17.67 -1.42
C VAL A 41 -6.64 16.49 -1.86
N ARG A 42 -5.99 15.47 -2.41
CA ARG A 42 -6.60 14.19 -2.80
C ARG A 42 -6.36 13.14 -1.73
N PHE A 43 -7.41 12.47 -1.30
CA PHE A 43 -7.31 11.39 -0.32
C PHE A 43 -7.10 10.05 -1.03
N PHE A 44 -6.19 9.23 -0.53
CA PHE A 44 -5.97 7.88 -1.08
C PHE A 44 -5.64 6.82 -0.04
N ALA A 45 -5.86 5.56 -0.41
CA ALA A 45 -5.42 4.39 0.37
C ALA A 45 -4.83 3.33 -0.55
N ILE A 46 -3.61 2.87 -0.24
CA ILE A 46 -2.98 1.73 -0.91
C ILE A 46 -3.47 0.45 -0.24
N LEU A 47 -4.35 -0.29 -0.91
CA LEU A 47 -4.97 -1.51 -0.39
C LEU A 47 -4.22 -2.73 -0.91
N SER A 48 -3.70 -3.56 -0.02
CA SER A 48 -2.75 -4.63 -0.40
C SER A 48 -2.78 -5.83 0.56
N MET A 49 -2.13 -6.92 0.17
CA MET A 49 -1.68 -7.96 1.10
C MET A 49 -0.23 -7.75 1.51
N GLN A 50 0.20 -8.38 2.62
CA GLN A 50 1.62 -8.45 2.96
C GLN A 50 2.44 -9.06 1.82
N ARG A 51 3.66 -8.53 1.66
CA ARG A 51 4.67 -8.97 0.69
C ARG A 51 4.28 -8.79 -0.80
N SER A 52 3.37 -7.87 -1.08
CA SER A 52 2.96 -7.49 -2.44
C SER A 52 3.68 -6.26 -3.00
N GLY A 53 4.74 -5.80 -2.35
CA GLY A 53 5.55 -4.66 -2.80
C GLY A 53 5.03 -3.28 -2.36
N SER A 54 4.00 -3.21 -1.52
CA SER A 54 3.37 -1.96 -1.10
C SER A 54 4.29 -1.02 -0.33
N GLY A 55 5.24 -1.54 0.46
CA GLY A 55 6.26 -0.70 1.08
C GLY A 55 7.21 -0.04 0.07
N TRP A 56 7.53 -0.68 -1.05
CA TRP A 56 8.35 -0.10 -2.11
C TRP A 56 7.59 0.92 -2.95
N ILE A 57 6.32 0.65 -3.28
CA ILE A 57 5.49 1.63 -3.99
C ILE A 57 5.23 2.86 -3.12
N GLU A 58 5.01 2.67 -1.82
CA GLU A 58 4.85 3.79 -0.89
C GLU A 58 6.10 4.69 -0.85
N THR A 59 7.30 4.13 -0.79
CA THR A 59 8.54 4.95 -0.83
C THR A 59 8.70 5.69 -2.15
N LEU A 60 8.32 5.06 -3.27
CA LEU A 60 8.28 5.73 -4.57
C LEU A 60 7.33 6.92 -4.55
N LEU A 61 6.10 6.75 -4.05
CA LEU A 61 5.12 7.84 -3.99
C LEU A 61 5.58 8.95 -3.04
N ASN A 62 6.12 8.62 -1.87
CA ASN A 62 6.65 9.58 -0.90
C ASN A 62 7.93 10.33 -1.37
N SER A 63 8.53 9.94 -2.50
CA SER A 63 9.59 10.73 -3.14
C SER A 63 9.05 11.92 -3.93
N HIS A 64 7.74 11.97 -4.19
CA HIS A 64 7.08 13.15 -4.73
C HIS A 64 6.84 14.18 -3.62
N GLU A 65 7.20 15.44 -3.86
CA GLU A 65 7.14 16.51 -2.84
C GLU A 65 5.72 16.81 -2.31
N ASN A 66 4.66 16.54 -3.09
CA ASN A 66 3.28 16.83 -2.72
C ASN A 66 2.49 15.59 -2.27
N ILE A 67 3.14 14.43 -2.11
CA ILE A 67 2.49 13.20 -1.66
C ILE A 67 3.00 12.82 -0.27
N SER A 68 2.05 12.57 0.63
CA SER A 68 2.29 12.09 1.99
C SER A 68 1.52 10.80 2.26
N SER A 69 2.18 9.65 2.16
CA SER A 69 1.67 8.33 2.57
C SER A 69 2.23 7.94 3.92
N HIS A 70 1.35 7.76 4.92
CA HIS A 70 1.75 7.62 6.33
C HIS A 70 1.93 6.17 6.82
N GLY A 71 2.26 5.23 5.94
CA GLY A 71 2.54 3.84 6.32
C GLY A 71 1.31 3.06 6.75
N GLU A 72 1.54 1.97 7.48
CA GLU A 72 0.50 1.07 7.98
C GLU A 72 -0.07 1.55 9.32
N ILE A 73 -0.78 2.67 9.32
CA ILE A 73 -1.33 3.26 10.56
C ILE A 73 -2.26 2.29 11.30
N PHE A 74 -2.94 1.39 10.57
CA PHE A 74 -3.82 0.36 11.11
C PHE A 74 -3.13 -0.96 11.46
N SER A 75 -1.79 -1.05 11.40
CA SER A 75 -1.06 -2.17 12.00
C SER A 75 -1.27 -2.25 13.52
N ILE A 76 -1.54 -1.10 14.15
CA ILE A 76 -1.85 -0.93 15.58
C ILE A 76 -3.29 -1.37 15.86
N LYS A 77 -3.48 -2.29 16.81
CA LYS A 77 -4.77 -2.96 17.07
C LYS A 77 -5.85 -2.00 17.57
N GLU A 78 -5.48 -1.07 18.45
CA GLU A 78 -6.36 -0.12 19.12
C GLU A 78 -7.09 0.76 18.09
N ARG A 79 -6.38 1.17 17.04
CA ARG A 79 -6.90 2.02 15.95
C ARG A 79 -7.93 1.31 15.07
N ARG A 80 -7.96 -0.03 15.10
CA ARG A 80 -8.89 -0.87 14.33
C ARG A 80 -9.76 -1.76 15.23
N SER A 81 -9.97 -1.36 16.47
CA SER A 81 -10.78 -2.11 17.45
C SER A 81 -12.25 -2.20 17.02
N ASN A 82 -12.79 -1.13 16.44
CA ASN A 82 -14.13 -1.03 15.89
C ASN A 82 -14.18 0.05 14.79
N ILE A 83 -15.34 0.19 14.13
CA ILE A 83 -15.51 1.15 13.04
C ILE A 83 -15.33 2.61 13.49
N THR A 84 -15.78 2.98 14.69
CA THR A 84 -15.62 4.34 15.22
C THR A 84 -14.15 4.73 15.39
N SER A 85 -13.32 3.81 15.89
CA SER A 85 -11.87 4.00 16.00
C SER A 85 -11.22 4.16 14.62
N ILE A 86 -11.67 3.38 13.65
CA ILE A 86 -11.20 3.45 12.26
C ILE A 86 -11.53 4.80 11.64
N THR A 87 -12.79 5.23 11.70
CA THR A 87 -13.24 6.49 11.10
C THR A 87 -12.56 7.68 11.76
N LYS A 88 -12.44 7.69 13.10
CA LYS A 88 -11.69 8.72 13.84
C LYS A 88 -10.24 8.81 13.37
N THR A 89 -9.57 7.67 13.19
CA THR A 89 -8.18 7.61 12.72
C THR A 89 -8.06 8.15 11.28
N LEU A 90 -8.99 7.77 10.39
CA LEU A 90 -9.03 8.28 9.02
C LEU A 90 -9.30 9.79 8.98
N ASP A 91 -10.21 10.30 9.82
CA ASP A 91 -10.51 11.73 9.90
C ASP A 91 -9.29 12.53 10.36
N THR A 92 -8.54 12.04 11.35
CA THR A 92 -7.26 12.67 11.76
C THR A 92 -6.25 12.68 10.62
N LEU A 93 -6.10 11.56 9.90
CA LEU A 93 -5.20 11.47 8.74
C LEU A 93 -5.57 12.46 7.63
N TYR A 94 -6.83 12.42 7.21
CA TYR A 94 -7.31 13.20 6.07
C TYR A 94 -7.52 14.69 6.40
N ASN A 95 -7.59 15.05 7.69
CA ASN A 95 -7.47 16.45 8.13
C ASN A 95 -6.02 16.97 8.15
N LEU A 96 -5.04 16.14 7.75
CA LEU A 96 -3.60 16.42 7.82
C LEU A 96 -3.06 16.63 9.25
N ASP A 97 -3.75 16.13 10.27
CA ASP A 97 -3.29 16.19 11.67
C ASP A 97 -2.40 15.00 12.06
N TRP A 98 -2.03 14.16 11.09
CA TRP A 98 -1.21 12.98 11.33
C TRP A 98 0.29 13.28 11.21
N LEU A 99 0.94 13.40 12.36
CA LEU A 99 2.38 13.63 12.43
C LEU A 99 3.16 12.32 12.25
N SER A 100 3.96 12.25 11.19
CA SER A 100 4.96 11.20 10.99
C SER A 100 6.11 11.72 10.13
N SER A 101 7.16 10.90 9.95
CA SER A 101 8.28 11.21 9.06
C SER A 101 7.88 11.35 7.58
N ALA A 102 6.65 10.99 7.21
CA ALA A 102 6.13 11.19 5.87
C ALA A 102 5.56 12.61 5.64
N ALA A 103 5.32 13.37 6.71
CA ALA A 103 4.88 14.77 6.60
C ALA A 103 5.93 15.60 5.88
N LYS A 104 5.45 16.51 5.02
CA LYS A 104 6.28 17.34 4.13
C LYS A 104 6.18 18.80 4.55
N ASN A 105 7.22 19.56 4.25
CA ASN A 105 7.20 21.02 4.42
C ASN A 105 6.50 21.71 3.25
N GLU A 106 6.46 21.05 2.09
CA GLU A 106 5.80 21.48 0.87
C GLU A 106 4.27 21.32 0.97
N CYS A 107 3.55 22.04 0.10
CA CYS A 107 2.10 21.90 0.02
C CYS A 107 1.70 20.47 -0.37
N THR A 108 1.15 19.73 0.59
CA THR A 108 0.58 18.41 0.34
C THR A 108 -0.61 18.55 -0.60
N ALA A 109 -0.59 17.80 -1.71
CA ALA A 109 -1.66 17.72 -2.70
C ALA A 109 -2.30 16.32 -2.75
N ALA A 110 -1.65 15.31 -2.17
CA ALA A 110 -2.27 14.02 -1.89
C ALA A 110 -1.80 13.45 -0.55
N VAL A 111 -2.74 12.96 0.25
CA VAL A 111 -2.47 12.34 1.54
C VAL A 111 -3.15 10.98 1.61
N GLY A 112 -2.46 10.02 2.21
CA GLY A 112 -2.98 8.68 2.29
C GLY A 112 -2.22 7.77 3.23
N LEU A 113 -2.53 6.49 3.10
CA LEU A 113 -1.96 5.43 3.91
C LEU A 113 -1.78 4.16 3.10
N LYS A 114 -1.01 3.24 3.67
CA LYS A 114 -0.98 1.84 3.26
C LYS A 114 -1.84 1.02 4.21
N TRP A 115 -2.74 0.20 3.68
CA TRP A 115 -3.67 -0.58 4.49
C TRP A 115 -3.73 -2.01 4.00
N MET A 116 -3.29 -2.94 4.85
CA MET A 116 -3.33 -4.35 4.49
C MET A 116 -4.73 -4.93 4.72
N PHE A 117 -5.17 -5.84 3.85
CA PHE A 117 -6.50 -6.44 3.88
C PHE A 117 -6.88 -7.05 5.24
N ASN A 118 -5.91 -7.65 5.93
CA ASN A 118 -6.09 -8.28 7.24
C ASN A 118 -6.05 -7.30 8.43
N GLN A 119 -5.89 -6.00 8.20
CA GLN A 119 -5.80 -4.98 9.26
C GLN A 119 -7.14 -4.29 9.50
N GLY A 120 -8.21 -5.07 9.61
CA GLY A 120 -9.58 -4.56 9.84
C GLY A 120 -10.30 -4.09 8.58
N LEU A 121 -9.58 -3.86 7.47
CA LEU A 121 -10.16 -3.41 6.19
C LEU A 121 -11.27 -4.36 5.71
N MET A 122 -10.97 -5.66 5.58
CA MET A 122 -11.96 -6.63 5.10
C MET A 122 -13.05 -6.94 6.13
N LYS A 123 -12.76 -6.75 7.43
CA LYS A 123 -13.72 -6.97 8.51
C LYS A 123 -14.83 -5.90 8.52
N HIS A 124 -14.48 -4.65 8.22
CA HIS A 124 -15.36 -3.49 8.25
C HIS A 124 -15.59 -2.91 6.84
N HIS A 125 -15.57 -3.78 5.82
CA HIS A 125 -15.51 -3.33 4.43
C HIS A 125 -16.73 -2.48 4.00
N LYS A 126 -17.93 -2.77 4.51
CA LYS A 126 -19.15 -2.05 4.13
C LYS A 126 -19.08 -0.58 4.56
N GLU A 127 -18.74 -0.38 5.82
CA GLU A 127 -18.63 0.94 6.44
C GLU A 127 -17.44 1.73 5.89
N ILE A 128 -16.34 1.05 5.58
CA ILE A 128 -15.16 1.68 4.96
C ILE A 128 -15.47 2.10 3.51
N VAL A 129 -16.19 1.29 2.72
CA VAL A 129 -16.63 1.68 1.37
C VAL A 129 -17.54 2.90 1.44
N GLU A 130 -18.47 2.95 2.39
CA GLU A 130 -19.32 4.12 2.61
C GLU A 130 -18.47 5.35 2.96
N TYR A 131 -17.52 5.22 3.89
CA TYR A 131 -16.59 6.29 4.24
C TYR A 131 -15.81 6.77 3.01
N PHE A 132 -15.24 5.86 2.22
CA PHE A 132 -14.44 6.19 1.04
C PHE A 132 -15.26 6.96 0.02
N ASN A 133 -16.49 6.54 -0.25
CA ASN A 133 -17.37 7.22 -1.20
C ASN A 133 -17.83 8.59 -0.68
N ARG A 134 -18.18 8.69 0.61
CA ARG A 134 -18.60 9.95 1.23
C ARG A 134 -17.46 10.97 1.30
N ARG A 135 -16.24 10.50 1.56
CA ARG A 135 -15.04 11.34 1.79
C ARG A 135 -14.14 11.45 0.57
N GLY A 136 -14.53 10.93 -0.60
CA GLY A 136 -13.72 11.06 -1.81
C GLY A 136 -12.38 10.32 -1.76
N VAL A 137 -12.26 9.22 -1.02
CA VAL A 137 -11.00 8.47 -0.91
C VAL A 137 -10.80 7.58 -2.13
N SER A 138 -9.67 7.79 -2.81
CA SER A 138 -9.26 6.99 -3.97
C SER A 138 -8.51 5.72 -3.54
N SER A 139 -8.98 4.55 -3.97
CA SER A 139 -8.36 3.26 -3.63
C SER A 139 -7.32 2.87 -4.67
N ILE A 140 -6.11 2.53 -4.24
CA ILE A 140 -5.05 2.00 -5.10
C ILE A 140 -4.82 0.55 -4.69
N PHE A 141 -5.36 -0.40 -5.45
CA PHE A 141 -5.09 -1.80 -5.22
C PHE A 141 -3.69 -2.15 -5.70
N LEU A 142 -2.88 -2.72 -4.81
CA LEU A 142 -1.61 -3.32 -5.17
C LEU A 142 -1.64 -4.81 -4.87
N LEU A 143 -1.68 -5.60 -5.94
CA LEU A 143 -1.73 -7.06 -5.89
C LEU A 143 -0.43 -7.64 -6.42
N ARG A 144 -0.21 -8.93 -6.15
CA ARG A 144 0.94 -9.68 -6.66
C ARG A 144 0.43 -10.95 -7.32
N ARG A 145 0.72 -11.12 -8.61
CA ARG A 145 0.21 -12.27 -9.39
C ARG A 145 0.86 -13.57 -8.95
N ASN A 146 2.19 -13.58 -8.74
CA ASN A 146 2.87 -14.81 -8.33
C ASN A 146 2.72 -15.02 -6.81
N LEU A 147 1.68 -15.77 -6.42
CA LEU A 147 1.36 -16.03 -5.02
C LEU A 147 2.34 -17.01 -4.35
N LEU A 148 3.00 -17.90 -5.11
CA LEU A 148 4.05 -18.76 -4.57
C LEU A 148 5.28 -17.93 -4.17
N GLN A 149 5.76 -17.04 -5.04
CA GLN A 149 6.87 -16.14 -4.74
C GLN A 149 6.51 -15.16 -3.61
N ARG A 150 5.24 -14.73 -3.54
CA ARG A 150 4.73 -13.98 -2.38
C ARG A 150 4.83 -14.80 -1.09
N TYR A 151 4.43 -16.07 -1.13
CA TYR A 151 4.43 -16.96 0.03
C TYR A 151 5.86 -17.25 0.52
N VAL A 152 6.81 -17.53 -0.39
CA VAL A 152 8.25 -17.58 -0.05
C VAL A 152 8.67 -16.32 0.68
N SER A 153 8.31 -15.14 0.17
CA SER A 153 8.65 -13.88 0.84
C SER A 153 7.98 -13.70 2.21
N VAL A 154 6.81 -14.31 2.46
CA VAL A 154 6.16 -14.31 3.77
C VAL A 154 6.98 -15.18 4.73
N LEU A 155 7.35 -16.38 4.32
CA LEU A 155 8.13 -17.32 5.13
C LEU A 155 9.52 -16.75 5.47
N SER A 156 10.24 -16.19 4.48
CA SER A 156 11.56 -15.58 4.74
C SER A 156 11.47 -14.39 5.69
N ASN A 157 10.42 -13.56 5.58
CA ASN A 157 10.22 -12.44 6.51
C ASN A 157 9.87 -12.93 7.93
N ALA A 158 9.13 -14.02 8.06
CA ALA A 158 8.81 -14.63 9.35
C ALA A 158 10.06 -15.22 10.01
N HIS A 159 10.92 -15.88 9.22
CA HIS A 159 12.21 -16.39 9.67
C HIS A 159 13.10 -15.26 10.20
N ASP A 160 13.33 -14.19 9.42
CA ASP A 160 14.15 -13.05 9.85
C ASP A 160 13.59 -12.34 11.09
N ARG A 161 12.27 -12.38 11.32
CA ARG A 161 11.67 -11.82 12.54
C ARG A 161 12.14 -12.56 13.80
N VAL A 162 12.45 -13.85 13.68
CA VAL A 162 12.93 -14.70 14.76
C VAL A 162 14.45 -14.65 14.84
N THR A 163 15.14 -14.86 13.72
CA THR A 163 16.60 -15.02 13.68
C THR A 163 17.35 -13.68 13.62
N LYS A 164 16.70 -12.62 13.15
CA LYS A 164 17.23 -11.25 13.05
C LYS A 164 18.60 -11.22 12.36
N GLN A 165 18.62 -11.69 11.12
CA GLN A 165 19.83 -12.05 10.37
C GLN A 165 20.76 -10.86 10.11
N LEU A 166 20.25 -9.63 10.23
CA LEU A 166 21.03 -8.40 10.04
C LEU A 166 21.39 -7.80 11.40
N ASN A 167 22.50 -8.27 11.97
CA ASN A 167 23.08 -7.77 13.24
C ASN A 167 22.06 -7.74 14.39
N GLY A 168 21.25 -8.79 14.54
CA GLY A 168 20.26 -8.87 15.61
C GLY A 168 19.05 -7.95 15.40
N THR A 169 18.85 -7.40 14.20
CA THR A 169 17.70 -6.58 13.83
C THR A 169 16.86 -7.23 12.73
N HIS A 170 15.53 -7.28 12.93
CA HIS A 170 14.59 -7.67 11.88
C HIS A 170 14.44 -6.54 10.84
N LYS A 171 14.51 -6.88 9.54
CA LYS A 171 14.30 -5.93 8.45
C LYS A 171 13.31 -6.46 7.42
N SER A 172 12.14 -5.83 7.35
CA SER A 172 11.13 -6.15 6.33
C SER A 172 11.50 -5.62 4.93
N HIS A 173 12.39 -4.61 4.87
CA HIS A 173 12.92 -3.96 3.67
C HIS A 173 14.41 -3.64 3.89
N VAL A 174 15.19 -3.68 2.82
CA VAL A 174 16.64 -3.47 2.83
C VAL A 174 17.04 -2.37 1.86
N HIS A 175 18.16 -1.70 2.12
CA HIS A 175 18.63 -0.56 1.33
C HIS A 175 19.96 -0.82 0.62
N SER A 176 20.55 -2.01 0.79
CA SER A 176 21.77 -2.42 0.14
C SER A 176 21.67 -3.83 -0.45
N GLU A 177 22.46 -4.10 -1.48
CA GLU A 177 22.57 -5.44 -2.08
C GLU A 177 23.16 -6.46 -1.10
N HIS A 178 24.06 -6.02 -0.23
CA HIS A 178 24.66 -6.88 0.80
C HIS A 178 23.59 -7.41 1.77
N GLU A 179 22.78 -6.52 2.35
CA GLU A 179 21.67 -6.91 3.23
C GLU A 179 20.66 -7.80 2.51
N ALA A 180 20.33 -7.47 1.25
CA ALA A 180 19.45 -8.27 0.42
C ALA A 180 19.98 -9.70 0.24
N ASN A 181 21.28 -9.84 -0.05
CA ASN A 181 21.93 -11.13 -0.23
C ASN A 181 21.93 -11.96 1.05
N VAL A 182 22.17 -11.36 2.22
CA VAL A 182 22.11 -12.05 3.52
C VAL A 182 20.71 -12.61 3.78
N LEU A 183 19.66 -11.79 3.60
CA LEU A 183 18.29 -12.24 3.81
C LEU A 183 17.85 -13.31 2.80
N ALA A 184 18.32 -13.22 1.56
CA ALA A 184 18.00 -14.18 0.49
C ALA A 184 18.70 -15.55 0.65
N GLN A 185 19.63 -15.72 1.60
CA GLN A 185 20.26 -17.02 1.88
C GLN A 185 19.28 -18.02 2.49
N TYR A 186 18.27 -17.55 3.23
CA TYR A 186 17.28 -18.43 3.82
C TYR A 186 16.32 -18.97 2.76
N LYS A 187 16.26 -20.29 2.65
CA LYS A 187 15.31 -21.01 1.80
C LYS A 187 14.28 -21.72 2.67
N PRO A 188 13.01 -21.31 2.66
CA PRO A 188 11.98 -22.04 3.38
C PRO A 188 11.75 -23.43 2.77
N THR A 189 11.57 -24.41 3.64
CA THR A 189 10.87 -25.66 3.32
C THR A 189 9.37 -25.39 3.36
N ILE A 190 8.66 -25.67 2.26
CA ILE A 190 7.23 -25.40 2.11
C ILE A 190 6.43 -26.67 2.43
N ASP A 191 5.42 -26.54 3.31
CA ASP A 191 4.44 -27.60 3.53
C ASP A 191 3.53 -27.76 2.31
N THR A 192 3.79 -28.80 1.52
CA THR A 192 3.05 -29.10 0.28
C THR A 192 1.61 -29.52 0.54
N LYS A 193 1.29 -30.08 1.71
CA LYS A 193 -0.08 -30.49 2.06
C LYS A 193 -1.01 -29.29 2.20
N LEU A 194 -0.48 -28.15 2.64
CA LEU A 194 -1.23 -26.91 2.84
C LEU A 194 -1.05 -25.89 1.71
N LEU A 195 -0.10 -26.10 0.80
CA LEU A 195 0.30 -25.12 -0.21
C LEU A 195 -0.88 -24.67 -1.10
N ILE A 196 -1.61 -25.61 -1.70
CA ILE A 196 -2.75 -25.28 -2.59
C ILE A 196 -3.83 -24.50 -1.83
N ALA A 197 -4.10 -24.89 -0.58
CA ALA A 197 -5.08 -24.20 0.26
C ALA A 197 -4.65 -22.76 0.58
N GLU A 198 -3.37 -22.55 0.87
CA GLU A 198 -2.80 -21.22 1.13
C GLU A 198 -2.84 -20.31 -0.11
N LEU A 199 -2.49 -20.85 -1.29
CA LEU A 199 -2.59 -20.12 -2.56
C LEU A 199 -4.05 -19.74 -2.85
N LYS A 200 -4.98 -20.68 -2.69
CA LYS A 200 -6.42 -20.45 -2.89
C LYS A 200 -6.97 -19.41 -1.93
N ARG A 201 -6.57 -19.45 -0.66
CA ARG A 201 -6.97 -18.46 0.35
C ARG A 201 -6.48 -17.07 -0.02
N SER A 202 -5.25 -16.96 -0.51
CA SER A 202 -4.64 -15.70 -0.93
C SER A 202 -5.34 -15.10 -2.14
N ASP A 203 -5.64 -15.94 -3.14
CA ASP A 203 -6.34 -15.54 -4.35
C ASP A 203 -7.78 -15.08 -4.04
N LYS A 204 -8.50 -15.88 -3.24
CA LYS A 204 -9.84 -15.51 -2.76
C LYS A 204 -9.85 -14.18 -2.01
N LEU A 205 -8.87 -13.94 -1.14
CA LEU A 205 -8.79 -12.67 -0.42
C LEU A 205 -8.59 -11.47 -1.36
N ALA A 206 -7.82 -11.62 -2.44
CA ALA A 206 -7.69 -10.58 -3.46
C ALA A 206 -9.01 -10.33 -4.19
N ALA A 207 -9.66 -11.41 -4.64
CA ALA A 207 -10.93 -11.35 -5.36
C ALA A 207 -12.03 -10.71 -4.49
N ASP A 208 -12.17 -11.15 -3.24
CA ASP A 208 -13.15 -10.62 -2.29
C ASP A 208 -12.90 -9.12 -2.03
N ALA A 209 -11.63 -8.68 -1.93
CA ALA A 209 -11.31 -7.27 -1.76
C ALA A 209 -11.75 -6.43 -2.97
N LEU A 210 -11.47 -6.88 -4.19
CA LEU A 210 -11.91 -6.20 -5.41
C LEU A 210 -13.43 -6.15 -5.52
N VAL A 211 -14.12 -7.25 -5.21
CA VAL A 211 -15.59 -7.31 -5.22
C VAL A 211 -16.20 -6.37 -4.18
N ASN A 212 -15.67 -6.38 -2.95
CA ASN A 212 -16.20 -5.57 -1.85
C ASN A 212 -16.04 -4.06 -2.10
N PHE A 213 -14.95 -3.66 -2.76
CA PHE A 213 -14.63 -2.26 -3.03
C PHE A 213 -14.94 -1.83 -4.47
N LYS A 214 -15.63 -2.65 -5.27
CA LYS A 214 -15.93 -2.35 -6.68
C LYS A 214 -16.67 -1.02 -6.92
N LYS A 215 -17.38 -0.54 -5.90
CA LYS A 215 -18.15 0.73 -5.92
C LYS A 215 -17.33 1.94 -5.47
N THR A 216 -16.07 1.78 -5.04
CA THR A 216 -15.19 2.91 -4.75
C THR A 216 -14.49 3.38 -6.03
N ARG A 217 -14.03 4.63 -6.04
CA ARG A 217 -13.09 5.08 -7.06
C ARG A 217 -11.77 4.34 -6.85
N HIS A 218 -11.37 3.50 -7.82
CA HIS A 218 -10.17 2.68 -7.66
C HIS A 218 -9.37 2.48 -8.94
N ILE A 219 -8.08 2.19 -8.77
CA ILE A 219 -7.16 1.68 -9.78
C ILE A 219 -6.55 0.37 -9.28
N ILE A 220 -6.25 -0.56 -10.19
CA ILE A 220 -5.63 -1.85 -9.88
C ILE A 220 -4.24 -1.90 -10.48
N LEU A 221 -3.25 -2.17 -9.64
CA LEU A 221 -1.86 -2.38 -10.02
C LEU A 221 -1.43 -3.79 -9.60
N TYR A 222 -0.58 -4.37 -10.43
CA TYR A 222 0.12 -5.59 -10.09
C TYR A 222 1.61 -5.31 -9.95
N TYR A 223 2.20 -5.83 -8.88
CA TYR A 223 3.62 -5.67 -8.57
C TYR A 223 4.52 -5.97 -9.78
N GLU A 224 4.24 -7.07 -10.49
CA GLU A 224 5.01 -7.51 -11.65
C GLU A 224 4.99 -6.49 -12.79
N ASP A 225 3.86 -5.79 -12.99
CA ASP A 225 3.76 -4.76 -14.02
C ASP A 225 4.55 -3.50 -13.64
N VAL A 226 4.53 -3.12 -12.36
CA VAL A 226 5.28 -1.96 -11.87
C VAL A 226 6.79 -2.22 -11.87
N VAL A 227 7.22 -3.45 -11.57
CA VAL A 227 8.63 -3.85 -11.66
C VAL A 227 9.11 -3.86 -13.11
N ARG A 228 8.32 -4.43 -14.02
CA ARG A 228 8.67 -4.52 -15.45
C ARG A 228 8.64 -3.15 -16.13
N ASN A 229 7.66 -2.31 -15.79
CA ASN A 229 7.49 -1.00 -16.39
C ASN A 229 7.14 0.05 -15.32
N LYS A 230 8.13 0.85 -14.94
CA LYS A 230 7.96 1.93 -13.95
C LYS A 230 7.01 3.03 -14.41
N THR A 231 6.70 3.16 -15.70
CA THR A 231 5.70 4.15 -16.18
C THR A 231 4.31 3.84 -15.66
N ARG A 232 4.04 2.63 -15.16
CA ARG A 232 2.79 2.29 -14.46
C ARG A 232 2.54 3.13 -13.21
N LEU A 233 3.58 3.72 -12.61
CA LEU A 233 3.39 4.67 -11.50
C LEU A 233 2.89 6.03 -11.99
N THR A 234 3.10 6.37 -13.27
CA THR A 234 2.49 7.55 -13.88
C THR A 234 0.98 7.43 -13.91
N ASP A 235 0.44 6.22 -14.13
CA ASP A 235 -1.01 5.95 -14.06
C ASP A 235 -1.57 6.31 -12.66
N VAL A 236 -0.79 6.10 -11.59
CA VAL A 236 -1.17 6.48 -10.22
C VAL A 236 -1.15 8.00 -10.03
N LEU A 237 -0.12 8.68 -10.54
CA LEU A 237 -0.05 10.14 -10.48
C LEU A 237 -1.21 10.77 -11.26
N ASP A 238 -1.53 10.24 -12.45
CA ASP A 238 -2.65 10.68 -13.27
C ASP A 238 -4.00 10.40 -12.60
N PHE A 239 -4.14 9.23 -11.96
CA PHE A 239 -5.33 8.87 -11.19
C PHE A 239 -5.58 9.82 -10.01
N LEU A 240 -4.51 10.24 -9.33
CA LEU A 240 -4.53 11.22 -8.25
C LEU A 240 -4.44 12.68 -8.76
N LYS A 241 -4.41 12.93 -10.06
CA LYS A 241 -4.32 14.28 -10.67
C LYS A 241 -3.12 15.10 -10.17
N LEU A 242 -1.98 14.45 -10.03
CA LEU A 242 -0.72 15.07 -9.60
C LEU A 242 0.23 15.29 -10.78
N PRO A 243 1.15 16.28 -10.69
CA PRO A 243 2.19 16.46 -11.69
C PRO A 243 3.02 15.20 -11.90
N LYS A 244 3.31 14.88 -13.16
CA LYS A 244 4.20 13.76 -13.49
C LYS A 244 5.62 14.09 -13.08
N ARG A 245 6.19 13.28 -12.19
CA ARG A 245 7.58 13.43 -11.73
C ARG A 245 8.28 12.08 -11.69
N LYS A 246 9.61 12.12 -11.79
CA LYS A 246 10.45 10.93 -11.61
C LYS A 246 10.40 10.52 -10.13
N LEU A 247 9.87 9.32 -9.88
CA LEU A 247 9.81 8.73 -8.56
C LEU A 247 11.06 7.88 -8.30
N SER A 248 11.51 7.85 -7.05
CA SER A 248 12.71 7.12 -6.63
C SER A 248 12.51 6.40 -5.30
N SER A 249 13.27 5.33 -5.07
CA SER A 249 13.23 4.57 -3.82
C SER A 249 14.60 3.98 -3.55
N ARG A 250 14.99 3.93 -2.27
CA ARG A 250 16.21 3.27 -1.80
C ARG A 250 16.03 1.78 -1.53
N HIS A 251 14.80 1.28 -1.52
CA HIS A 251 14.55 -0.16 -1.30
C HIS A 251 15.17 -1.00 -2.42
N VAL A 252 15.84 -2.08 -2.01
CA VAL A 252 16.42 -3.11 -2.88
C VAL A 252 15.55 -4.38 -2.80
N LYS A 253 15.38 -5.06 -3.94
CA LYS A 253 14.65 -6.34 -4.01
C LYS A 253 15.51 -7.44 -3.38
N ILE A 254 14.96 -8.17 -2.41
CA ILE A 254 15.67 -9.25 -1.70
C ILE A 254 15.87 -10.47 -2.62
N HIS A 255 14.78 -11.05 -3.12
CA HIS A 255 14.86 -12.24 -3.98
C HIS A 255 15.04 -11.83 -5.45
N THR A 256 16.26 -11.93 -5.96
CA THR A 256 16.65 -11.59 -7.34
C THR A 256 16.91 -12.81 -8.23
N LYS A 257 17.25 -13.96 -7.65
CA LYS A 257 17.42 -15.25 -8.36
C LYS A 257 16.08 -15.89 -8.75
N LEU A 258 16.13 -16.98 -9.52
CA LEU A 258 14.96 -17.77 -9.91
C LEU A 258 14.22 -18.29 -8.67
N LEU A 259 12.89 -18.44 -8.77
CA LEU A 259 12.08 -18.89 -7.63
C LEU A 259 12.55 -20.21 -7.02
N ARG A 260 12.97 -21.17 -7.85
CA ARG A 260 13.51 -22.46 -7.41
C ARG A 260 14.72 -22.33 -6.50
N ASP A 261 15.50 -21.27 -6.64
CA ASP A 261 16.72 -21.06 -5.87
C ASP A 261 16.41 -20.56 -4.45
N HIS A 262 15.16 -20.14 -4.19
CA HIS A 262 14.69 -19.61 -2.91
C HIS A 262 13.78 -20.60 -2.15
N ILE A 263 13.69 -21.85 -2.59
CA ILE A 263 12.86 -22.89 -1.95
C ILE A 263 13.75 -24.10 -1.69
N ASP A 264 13.70 -24.63 -0.48
CA ASP A 264 14.56 -25.74 -0.06
C ASP A 264 14.09 -27.07 -0.69
N ASN A 265 12.81 -27.40 -0.55
CA ASN A 265 12.17 -28.58 -1.13
C ASN A 265 11.50 -28.30 -2.49
N TRP A 266 12.23 -27.67 -3.43
CA TRP A 266 11.68 -27.25 -4.72
C TRP A 266 11.01 -28.38 -5.51
N VAL A 267 11.59 -29.58 -5.53
CA VAL A 267 11.06 -30.72 -6.29
C VAL A 267 9.63 -31.07 -5.83
N ASP A 268 9.40 -31.12 -4.52
CA ASP A 268 8.08 -31.43 -3.96
C ASP A 268 7.06 -30.33 -4.27
N VAL A 269 7.48 -29.07 -4.16
CA VAL A 269 6.64 -27.91 -4.50
C VAL A 269 6.27 -27.91 -5.98
N ASN A 270 7.24 -28.15 -6.85
CA ASN A 270 7.05 -28.26 -8.29
C ASN A 270 6.04 -29.38 -8.62
N ASN A 271 6.25 -30.58 -8.08
CA ASN A 271 5.36 -31.72 -8.28
C ASN A 271 3.94 -31.47 -7.74
N THR A 272 3.81 -30.70 -6.65
CA THR A 272 2.51 -30.36 -6.06
C THR A 272 1.72 -29.37 -6.94
N LEU A 273 2.39 -28.51 -7.70
CA LEU A 273 1.75 -27.45 -8.47
C LEU A 273 1.57 -27.77 -9.95
N ILE A 274 2.35 -28.68 -10.53
CA ILE A 274 2.16 -29.16 -11.91
C ILE A 274 0.74 -29.73 -12.07
N GLY A 275 0.07 -29.37 -13.16
CA GLY A 275 -1.30 -29.79 -13.46
C GLY A 275 -2.38 -29.05 -12.65
N THR A 276 -1.99 -28.12 -11.79
CA THR A 276 -2.94 -27.26 -11.04
C THR A 276 -3.08 -25.89 -11.70
N GLN A 277 -4.13 -25.15 -11.36
CA GLN A 277 -4.30 -23.75 -11.80
C GLN A 277 -3.15 -22.82 -11.37
N TYR A 278 -2.31 -23.25 -10.42
CA TYR A 278 -1.18 -22.48 -9.90
C TYR A 278 0.15 -22.86 -10.54
N GLU A 279 0.17 -23.77 -11.51
CA GLU A 279 1.40 -24.21 -12.21
C GLU A 279 2.19 -23.02 -12.77
N SER A 280 1.50 -22.01 -13.30
CA SER A 280 2.13 -20.79 -13.84
C SER A 280 3.00 -20.03 -12.83
N PHE A 281 2.79 -20.24 -11.52
CA PHE A 281 3.61 -19.61 -10.48
C PHE A 281 5.03 -20.20 -10.38
N LEU A 282 5.28 -21.36 -10.98
CA LEU A 282 6.61 -21.99 -11.05
C LEU A 282 7.59 -21.20 -11.95
N ASN A 283 7.07 -20.37 -12.87
CA ASN A 283 7.86 -19.62 -13.86
C ASN A 283 8.45 -18.29 -13.33
N GLY A 284 8.53 -18.14 -12.00
CA GLY A 284 8.84 -16.87 -11.32
C GLY A 284 10.28 -16.65 -10.87
#